data_AF-A0A7X7K5U4-F1
#
_entry.id   AF-A0A7X7K5U4-F1
#
_cell.length_a   1.000
_cell.length_b   1.000
_cell.length_c   1.000
_cell.angle_alpha   90.00
_cell.angle_beta   90.00
_cell.angle_gamma   90.00
#
_symmetry.space_group_name_H-M   'P 1'
#
loop_
_entity.id
_entity.type
_entity.pdbx_description
1 polymer ?
#
loop_
_entity_poly.entity_id
_entity_poly.type
_entity_poly.pdbx_seq_one_letter_code
_entity_poly.pdbx_strand_id
1 'polypeptide(L)' 'MPPTITFIEHTSGALRDNPLGDPYVRRLPVYLPPGYDDSPEQRYPVVWVLAPFTSWGERLFNLQAW' A
#
# COMPACT_ATOMS: atom_id res chain seq x y z
N MET A 1 9.76 19.04 -1.32
CA MET A 1 9.25 18.16 -2.42
C MET A 1 7.77 17.88 -2.23
N PRO A 2 6.99 17.53 -3.27
CA PRO A 2 5.62 17.03 -3.09
C PRO A 2 5.62 15.65 -2.40
N PRO A 3 4.48 15.22 -1.83
CA PRO A 3 4.32 13.83 -1.39
C PRO A 3 4.34 12.87 -2.58
N THR A 4 4.65 11.59 -2.31
CA THR A 4 4.69 10.54 -3.33
C THR A 4 3.77 9.40 -2.93
N ILE A 5 3.01 8.87 -3.90
CA ILE A 5 2.33 7.58 -3.76
C ILE A 5 3.16 6.57 -4.56
N THR A 6 3.67 5.55 -3.89
CA THR A 6 4.38 4.43 -4.52
C THR A 6 3.63 3.13 -4.29
N PHE A 7 4.02 2.09 -5.02
CA PHE A 7 3.45 0.75 -4.88
C PHE A 7 4.55 -0.23 -4.48
N ILE A 8 4.32 -0.99 -3.42
CA ILE A 8 5.18 -2.10 -3.03
C ILE A 8 4.49 -3.42 -3.40
N GLU A 9 5.27 -4.36 -3.92
CA GLU A 9 4.79 -5.72 -4.12
C GLU A 9 5.16 -6.57 -2.90
N HIS A 10 4.20 -7.33 -2.39
CA HIS A 10 4.41 -8.24 -1.28
C HIS A 10 3.92 -9.64 -1.64
N THR A 11 4.81 -10.62 -1.51
CA THR A 11 4.46 -12.04 -1.61
C THR A 11 4.10 -12.56 -0.22
N SER A 12 2.81 -12.81 0.03
CA SER A 12 2.31 -13.31 1.31
C SER A 12 2.39 -14.83 1.40
N GLY A 13 3.21 -15.32 2.33
CA GLY A 13 3.24 -16.75 2.66
C GLY A 13 1.90 -17.26 3.21
N ALA A 14 1.20 -16.43 3.98
CA ALA A 14 -0.08 -16.78 4.59
C ALA A 14 -1.22 -16.98 3.59
N LEU A 15 -1.07 -16.49 2.35
CA LEU A 15 -2.10 -16.55 1.31
C LEU A 15 -1.80 -17.57 0.20
N ARG A 16 -0.65 -18.26 0.22
CA ARG A 16 -0.16 -19.08 -0.91
C ARG A 16 -1.17 -20.11 -1.42
N ASP A 17 -1.98 -20.69 -0.54
CA ASP A 17 -2.97 -21.73 -0.85
C ASP A 17 -4.38 -21.30 -0.43
N ASN A 18 -4.73 -20.03 -0.64
CA ASN A 18 -6.06 -19.52 -0.32
C ASN A 18 -7.13 -20.34 -1.07
N PRO A 19 -8.08 -21.02 -0.38
CA PRO A 19 -9.13 -21.82 -1.01
C PRO A 19 -10.04 -21.05 -1.97
N LEU A 20 -10.16 -19.73 -1.79
CA LEU A 20 -10.91 -18.85 -2.68
C LEU A 20 -10.14 -18.47 -3.96
N GLY A 21 -8.85 -18.83 -4.04
CA GLY A 21 -8.00 -18.58 -5.18
C GLY A 21 -7.49 -17.14 -5.30
N ASP A 22 -7.72 -16.26 -4.31
CA ASP A 22 -7.20 -14.89 -4.39
C ASP A 22 -5.66 -14.89 -4.48
N PRO A 23 -5.06 -13.95 -5.23
CA PRO A 23 -3.61 -13.85 -5.36
C PRO A 23 -2.91 -13.68 -4.00
N TYR A 24 -1.82 -14.42 -3.80
CA TYR A 24 -0.93 -14.27 -2.64
C TYR A 24 0.15 -13.20 -2.86
N VAL A 25 0.38 -12.79 -4.11
CA VAL A 25 1.18 -11.61 -4.46
C VAL A 25 0.24 -10.40 -4.50
N ARG A 26 0.53 -9.38 -3.68
CA ARG A 26 -0.32 -8.20 -3.48
C ARG A 26 0.45 -6.95 -3.82
N ARG A 27 -0.16 -6.06 -4.60
CA ARG A 27 0.33 -4.70 -4.83
C ARG A 27 -0.30 -3.78 -3.79
N LEU A 28 0.52 -3.08 -3.00
CA LEU A 28 0.08 -2.25 -1.88
C LEU A 28 0.48 -0.79 -2.12
N PRO A 29 -0.46 0.17 -2.14
CA PRO A 29 -0.13 1.58 -2.22
C PRO A 29 0.46 2.09 -0.89
N VAL A 30 1.48 2.94 -0.99
CA VAL A 30 2.17 3.57 0.14
C VAL A 30 2.29 5.07 -0.13
N TYR A 31 1.80 5.86 0.82
CA TYR A 31 2.03 7.31 0.83
C TYR A 31 3.33 7.62 1.56
N LEU A 32 4.20 8.40 0.92
CA LEU A 32 5.42 8.93 1.50
C LEU A 32 5.27 10.45 1.70
N PRO A 33 5.57 10.97 2.90
CA PRO A 33 5.47 12.40 3.17
C PRO A 33 6.44 13.21 2.29
N PRO A 34 6.18 14.51 2.09
CA PRO A 34 7.12 15.45 1.46
C PRO A 34 8.55 15.30 1.98
N GLY A 35 9.51 15.08 1.09
CA GLY A 35 10.94 15.00 1.45
C GLY A 35 11.35 13.70 2.16
N TYR A 36 10.56 12.62 2.04
CA TYR A 36 10.89 11.32 2.65
C TYR A 36 12.31 10.83 2.30
N ASP A 37 12.77 11.05 1.08
CA ASP A 37 14.09 10.60 0.60
C ASP A 37 15.24 11.55 0.97
N ASP A 38 14.95 12.72 1.55
CA ASP A 38 15.96 13.75 1.85
C ASP A 38 16.86 13.36 3.06
N SER A 39 16.45 12.38 3.86
CA SER A 39 17.17 11.92 5.05
C SER A 39 16.98 10.41 5.28
N PRO A 40 17.80 9.55 4.64
CA PRO A 40 17.65 8.09 4.68
C PRO A 40 17.72 7.46 6.07
N GLU A 41 18.41 8.11 7.02
CA GLU A 41 18.52 7.69 8.43
C GLU A 41 17.24 8.00 9.23
N GLN A 42 16.41 8.93 8.76
CA GLN A 42 15.20 9.35 9.46
C GLN A 42 14.09 8.31 9.34
N ARG A 43 13.55 7.89 10.48
CA ARG A 43 12.42 6.96 10.55
C ARG A 43 11.13 7.72 10.82
N TYR A 44 10.10 7.37 10.07
CA TYR A 44 8.75 7.92 10.23
C TYR A 44 7.84 6.89 10.90
N PRO A 45 6.86 7.32 11.71
CA PRO A 45 5.80 6.42 12.17
C PRO A 45 5.00 5.89 10.98
N VAL A 46 4.51 4.65 11.11
CA VAL A 46 3.71 3.98 10.08
C VAL A 46 2.26 3.95 10.51
N VAL A 47 1.36 4.37 9.62
CA VAL A 47 -0.09 4.24 9.78
C VAL A 47 -0.60 3.23 8.77
N TRP A 48 -1.23 2.17 9.26
CA TRP A 48 -1.90 1.17 8.42
C TRP A 48 -3.35 1.59 8.20
N VAL A 49 -3.74 1.79 6.95
CA VAL A 49 -5.13 2.11 6.59
C VAL A 49 -5.77 0.87 5.98
N LEU A 50 -6.76 0.33 6.68
CA LEU A 50 -7.44 -0.90 6.28
C LEU A 50 -8.66 -0.55 5.40
N ALA A 51 -8.80 -1.27 4.29
CA ALA A 51 -9.95 -1.10 3.42
C ALA A 51 -11.24 -1.58 4.12
N PRO A 52 -12.38 -0.90 3.90
CA PRO A 52 -13.68 -1.38 4.36
C PRO A 52 -14.13 -2.60 3.55
N PHE A 53 -15.20 -3.25 4.03
CA PHE A 53 -15.87 -4.33 3.30
C PHE A 53 -16.16 -3.91 1.85
N THR A 54 -15.96 -4.84 0.89
CA THR A 54 -16.07 -4.64 -0.58
C THR A 54 -15.14 -3.61 -1.23
N SER A 55 -14.11 -3.14 -0.51
CA SER A 55 -13.08 -2.23 -1.05
C SER A 55 -11.68 -2.87 -1.06
N TRP A 56 -10.70 -2.15 -1.59
CA TRP A 56 -9.28 -2.52 -1.56
C TRP A 56 -8.42 -1.27 -1.37
N GLY A 57 -7.15 -1.45 -0.98
CA GLY A 57 -6.28 -0.34 -0.54
C GLY A 57 -6.18 0.83 -1.51
N GLU A 58 -6.15 0.58 -2.83
CA GLU A 58 -6.01 1.63 -3.84
C GLU A 58 -7.23 2.56 -3.92
N ARG A 59 -8.44 2.08 -3.58
CA ARG A 59 -9.66 2.91 -3.58
C ARG A 59 -9.61 4.02 -2.55
N LEU A 60 -8.83 3.89 -1.47
CA LEU A 60 -8.67 4.95 -0.46
C LEU A 60 -7.98 6.20 -1.02
N PHE A 61 -7.20 6.05 -2.09
CA PHE A 61 -6.44 7.14 -2.70
C PHE A 61 -7.19 7.86 -3.81
N ASN A 62 -8.45 7.49 -4.10
CA ASN A 62 -9.26 8.06 -5.19
C ASN A 62 -8.49 8.13 -6.53
N LEU A 63 -7.67 7.11 -6.83
CA LEU A 63 -6.80 7.07 -8.01
C LEU A 63 -7.54 6.79 -9.32
N GLN A 64 -8.84 6.47 -9.26
CA GLN A 64 -9.67 6.31 -10.44
C GLN A 64 -10.43 7.60 -10.68
N ALA A 65 -10.37 8.09 -11.93
CA ALA A 65 -11.32 9.09 -12.39
C ALA A 65 -12.73 8.48 -12.40
N TRP A 66 -13.72 9.35 -12.23
CA TRP A 66 -15.15 9.05 -12.32
C TRP A 66 -15.51 8.27 -13.59
#